data_AF-A0A420W3P9-F1
#
_entry.id   AF-A0A420W3P9-F1
#
_cell.length_a   1.000
_cell.length_b   1.000
_cell.length_c   1.000
_cell.angle_alpha   90.00
_cell.angle_beta   90.00
_cell.angle_gamma   90.00
#
_symmetry.space_group_name_H-M   'P 1'
#
loop_
_entity.id
_entity.type
_entity.pdbx_description
1 polymer ?
#
loop_
_entity_poly.entity_id
_entity_poly.type
_entity_poly.pdbx_seq_one_letter_code
_entity_poly.pdbx_strand_id
1 'polypeptide(L)'
;MKKILMGLMVATAVSSCDIDRLPKNSMDGDMIVNNPDAMVTGTYAQLKQWSDPMHRLGEYAGDNMMIRGSSTDAFYEFISYARTPNNYRLQNFWDYGYKAIAQSSNIIKLYAEGESAEMDNKLGECYYIRGMMYFYLCRAFGKPYYQSPETNLGVPIVNGTPDDVINDLNFPDRSTVKDTYAQAISDLKKAEALITVNKGHSYASKEAAQAMLSRIYLYMSGTYKNPNAEYARLSVEYADKVINSGKYSLLGRAQFMKYNTFKPEDNAETIFAVKRVATEFSGDDHYYGIGGMYSNIGGMGWGEMYASAKYIDLLNETGRNDWRPDRYSIVDARAAFIEPTYSKDDKGKYSTVFRFVKQDVPKKAGDPLTTSYMQLPVTINGGTVTVREVKKVDDKDVVKDYTLKAVNAAQQTYSIAYEDGKTYEGVIDYYISLNRAYPQFYIVKCSREGEESQLHSPVISRLGEIYLNRAEAQAKLGNYGAALNDLNTIRNRSIVNGGYTSLDANNASKLIDKERQLELAFQAERSYDVFRNGEPLNRTYPGPQKQFEDIAPTDFRVTYFIPQDAINSYPGKLTQNPTSN
;
A
#
# COMPACT_ATOMS: atom_id res chain seq x y z
N MET A 1 34.78 58.32 50.68
CA MET A 1 33.82 58.19 49.56
C MET A 1 34.37 57.53 48.28
N LYS A 2 35.69 57.30 48.11
CA LYS A 2 36.21 56.54 46.94
C LYS A 2 36.17 55.00 47.06
N LYS A 3 36.00 54.44 48.27
CA LYS A 3 35.91 52.98 48.48
C LYS A 3 34.47 52.41 48.49
N ILE A 4 33.44 53.27 48.51
CA ILE A 4 32.03 52.85 48.47
C ILE A 4 31.53 52.80 47.01
N LEU A 5 32.04 53.67 46.14
CA LEU A 5 31.72 53.67 44.71
C LEU A 5 32.32 52.48 43.93
N MET A 6 33.40 51.87 44.44
CA MET A 6 34.04 50.70 43.81
C MET A 6 33.38 49.37 44.21
N GLY A 7 32.68 49.33 45.36
CA GLY A 7 31.85 48.19 45.77
C GLY A 7 30.49 48.17 45.06
N LEU A 8 29.90 49.35 44.77
CA LEU A 8 28.63 49.43 44.04
C LEU A 8 28.77 49.12 42.54
N MET A 9 29.96 49.33 41.95
CA MET A 9 30.20 49.06 40.52
C MET A 9 30.48 47.58 40.21
N VAL A 10 30.82 46.77 41.22
CA VAL A 10 31.00 45.31 41.09
C VAL A 10 29.68 44.55 41.37
N ALA A 11 28.75 45.15 42.11
CA ALA A 11 27.44 44.55 42.40
C ALA A 11 26.44 44.61 41.22
N THR A 12 26.67 45.47 40.22
CA THR A 12 25.84 45.55 38.99
C THR A 12 26.37 44.70 37.83
N ALA A 13 27.50 44.01 37.98
CA ALA A 13 28.07 43.15 36.94
C ALA A 13 27.63 41.67 37.03
N VAL A 14 26.76 41.34 37.99
CA VAL A 14 26.21 39.97 38.18
C VAL A 14 24.68 39.98 38.11
N SER A 15 24.12 40.74 37.16
CA SER A 15 22.89 40.28 36.52
C SER A 15 23.36 39.49 35.31
N SER A 16 23.59 38.18 35.47
CA SER A 16 23.75 37.34 34.29
C SER A 16 22.45 37.47 33.53
N CYS A 17 22.53 38.10 32.36
CA CYS A 17 21.55 37.89 31.32
C CYS A 17 21.40 36.38 31.18
N ASP A 18 20.22 35.87 31.51
CA ASP A 18 19.85 34.50 31.21
C ASP A 18 19.86 34.37 29.68
N ILE A 19 21.00 33.89 29.16
CA ILE A 19 21.28 33.73 27.73
C ILE A 19 20.84 32.35 27.25
N ASP A 20 20.00 31.67 28.02
CA ASP A 20 19.33 30.45 27.58
C ASP A 20 18.34 30.79 26.46
N ARG A 21 18.88 30.80 25.25
CA ARG A 21 18.13 30.84 24.01
C ARG A 21 17.65 29.43 23.73
N LEU A 22 16.56 29.04 24.37
CA LEU A 22 15.80 27.88 23.93
C LEU A 22 15.30 28.14 22.50
N PRO A 23 15.50 27.21 21.55
CA PRO A 23 14.95 27.35 20.21
C PRO A 23 13.44 27.55 20.32
N LYS A 24 12.89 28.57 19.65
CA LYS A 24 11.47 28.97 19.76
C LYS A 24 10.46 27.89 19.34
N ASN A 25 10.94 26.77 18.79
CA ASN A 25 10.16 25.63 18.30
C ASN A 25 10.65 24.27 18.87
N SER A 26 11.45 24.27 19.94
CA SER A 26 11.84 23.05 20.65
C SER A 26 11.42 23.15 22.11
N MET A 27 10.97 22.04 22.68
CA MET A 27 10.74 21.96 24.12
C MET A 27 12.02 21.47 24.80
N ASP A 28 12.29 22.03 25.97
CA ASP A 28 13.36 21.59 26.84
C ASP A 28 13.20 20.10 27.21
N GLY A 29 14.31 19.40 27.44
CA GLY A 29 14.34 17.96 27.76
C GLY A 29 13.49 17.60 28.98
N ASP A 30 13.52 18.43 30.02
CA ASP A 30 12.73 18.20 31.23
C ASP A 30 11.25 18.59 31.00
N MET A 31 10.98 19.57 30.13
CA MET A 31 9.61 19.95 29.78
C MET A 31 8.89 18.93 28.88
N ILE A 32 9.60 18.28 27.94
CA ILE A 32 9.01 17.24 27.08
C ILE A 32 8.76 15.95 27.87
N VAL A 33 9.66 15.58 28.79
CA VAL A 33 9.54 14.41 29.67
C VAL A 33 8.36 14.52 30.63
N ASN A 34 7.90 15.74 30.92
CA ASN A 34 6.70 15.99 31.72
C ASN A 34 5.42 16.19 30.88
N ASN A 35 5.48 15.94 29.57
CA ASN A 35 4.34 16.11 28.65
C ASN A 35 4.11 14.83 27.79
N PRO A 36 3.49 13.79 28.36
CA PRO A 36 3.29 12.51 27.67
C PRO A 36 2.45 12.65 26.39
N ASP A 37 1.48 13.57 26.35
CA ASP A 37 0.65 13.82 25.16
C ASP A 37 1.49 14.31 23.96
N ALA A 38 2.40 15.24 24.20
CA ALA A 38 3.30 15.74 23.15
C ALA A 38 4.24 14.64 22.64
N MET A 39 4.75 13.79 23.53
CA MET A 39 5.63 12.67 23.15
C MET A 39 4.91 11.63 22.29
N VAL A 40 3.70 11.22 22.70
CA VAL A 40 2.88 10.27 21.93
C VAL A 40 2.50 10.88 20.58
N THR A 41 2.12 12.16 20.54
CA THR A 41 1.83 12.88 19.28
C THR A 41 3.04 12.89 18.35
N GLY A 42 4.24 13.14 18.89
CA GLY A 42 5.50 13.06 18.14
C GLY A 42 5.77 11.68 17.52
N THR A 43 5.32 10.62 18.20
CA THR A 43 5.44 9.23 17.72
C THR A 43 4.52 8.98 16.52
N TYR A 44 3.26 9.44 16.56
CA TYR A 44 2.35 9.39 15.40
C TYR A 44 2.85 10.24 14.23
N ALA A 45 3.55 11.35 14.48
CA ALA A 45 4.14 12.16 13.42
C ALA A 45 5.17 11.39 12.60
N GLN A 46 5.93 10.46 13.20
CA GLN A 46 6.85 9.59 12.45
C GLN A 46 6.11 8.70 11.44
N LEU A 47 4.90 8.23 11.79
CA LEU A 47 4.09 7.40 10.90
C LEU A 47 3.70 8.11 9.61
N LYS A 48 3.50 9.44 9.66
CA LYS A 48 3.16 10.23 8.48
C LYS A 48 4.26 10.14 7.42
N GLN A 49 5.52 10.31 7.84
CA GLN A 49 6.68 10.22 6.95
C GLN A 49 6.98 8.76 6.53
N TRP A 50 6.76 7.81 7.42
CA TRP A 50 6.93 6.38 7.16
C TRP A 50 5.88 5.81 6.17
N SER A 51 4.66 6.35 6.16
CA SER A 51 3.54 5.79 5.40
C SER A 51 3.67 5.86 3.87
N ASP A 52 4.32 6.89 3.32
CA ASP A 52 4.53 7.00 1.86
C ASP A 52 5.45 5.91 1.30
N PRO A 53 6.68 5.71 1.83
CA PRO A 53 7.52 4.63 1.34
C PRO A 53 6.90 3.26 1.66
N MET A 54 6.23 3.09 2.81
CA MET A 54 5.47 1.86 3.11
C MET A 54 4.48 1.49 2.00
N HIS A 55 3.68 2.47 1.55
CA HIS A 55 2.71 2.27 0.47
C HIS A 55 3.38 1.76 -0.81
N ARG A 56 4.49 2.41 -1.17
CA ARG A 56 5.18 2.14 -2.43
C ARG A 56 5.93 0.81 -2.40
N LEU A 57 6.52 0.41 -1.27
CA LEU A 57 7.11 -0.92 -1.12
C LEU A 57 6.06 -2.01 -1.42
N GLY A 58 4.85 -1.87 -0.87
CA GLY A 58 3.79 -2.86 -1.06
C GLY A 58 3.17 -2.89 -2.46
N GLU A 59 2.89 -1.71 -3.04
CA GLU A 59 2.17 -1.62 -4.32
C GLU A 59 3.09 -1.69 -5.55
N TYR A 60 4.29 -1.11 -5.52
CA TYR A 60 5.15 -1.05 -6.73
C TYR A 60 5.77 -2.38 -7.07
N ALA A 61 6.05 -3.18 -6.05
CA ALA A 61 6.46 -4.56 -6.21
C ALA A 61 5.29 -5.45 -6.65
N GLY A 62 4.04 -4.97 -6.64
CA GLY A 62 2.86 -5.73 -7.05
C GLY A 62 2.57 -5.70 -8.54
N ASP A 63 1.33 -6.06 -8.88
CA ASP A 63 0.80 -6.19 -10.24
C ASP A 63 -0.49 -5.38 -10.49
N ASN A 64 -0.93 -4.57 -9.53
CA ASN A 64 -2.14 -3.74 -9.65
C ASN A 64 -1.94 -2.45 -10.45
N MET A 65 -0.70 -1.99 -10.54
CA MET A 65 -0.35 -0.72 -11.18
C MET A 65 0.79 -0.87 -12.18
N MET A 66 0.91 0.12 -13.06
CA MET A 66 2.04 0.34 -13.93
C MET A 66 2.49 1.79 -13.85
N ILE A 67 3.72 2.07 -14.29
CA ILE A 67 4.24 3.43 -14.46
C ILE A 67 4.34 3.74 -15.96
N ARG A 68 4.13 5.00 -16.35
CA ARG A 68 4.21 5.52 -17.73
C ARG A 68 5.56 5.33 -18.47
N GLY A 69 6.51 4.59 -17.91
CA GLY A 69 7.81 4.30 -18.50
C GLY A 69 8.94 4.28 -17.47
N SER A 70 10.17 4.02 -17.94
CA SER A 70 11.36 4.02 -17.08
C SER A 70 11.58 5.38 -16.42
N SER A 71 12.14 5.34 -15.20
CA SER A 71 12.44 6.51 -14.37
C SER A 71 13.79 6.32 -13.66
N THR A 72 14.46 7.43 -13.35
CA THR A 72 15.66 7.48 -12.51
C THR A 72 15.33 7.59 -11.02
N ASP A 73 14.06 7.77 -10.66
CA ASP A 73 13.63 7.77 -9.27
C ASP A 73 13.84 6.39 -8.63
N ALA A 74 14.31 6.36 -7.39
CA ALA A 74 14.66 5.15 -6.66
C ALA A 74 13.49 4.16 -6.49
N PHE A 75 12.23 4.62 -6.56
CA PHE A 75 11.08 3.72 -6.55
C PHE A 75 10.98 2.85 -7.81
N TYR A 76 11.60 3.26 -8.93
CA TYR A 76 11.60 2.45 -10.15
C TYR A 76 12.30 1.09 -9.96
N GLU A 77 13.26 1.00 -9.04
CA GLU A 77 13.88 -0.27 -8.66
C GLU A 77 12.88 -1.27 -8.06
N PHE A 78 11.82 -0.77 -7.42
CA PHE A 78 10.79 -1.63 -6.82
C PHE A 78 9.89 -2.21 -7.92
N ILE A 79 9.57 -1.40 -8.94
CA ILE A 79 8.81 -1.82 -10.12
C ILE A 79 9.62 -2.75 -11.01
N SER A 80 10.91 -2.48 -11.22
CA SER A 80 11.75 -3.26 -12.13
C SER A 80 12.38 -4.49 -11.47
N TYR A 81 12.28 -4.62 -10.14
CA TYR A 81 13.00 -5.60 -9.33
C TYR A 81 14.53 -5.52 -9.47
N ALA A 82 15.05 -4.40 -9.99
CA ALA A 82 16.49 -4.09 -10.04
C ALA A 82 16.93 -3.35 -8.78
N ARG A 83 16.71 -3.97 -7.61
CA ARG A 83 16.92 -3.35 -6.29
C ARG A 83 18.41 -3.15 -6.00
N THR A 84 18.74 -2.04 -5.35
CA THR A 84 20.08 -1.78 -4.81
C THR A 84 20.00 -1.41 -3.32
N PRO A 85 21.08 -1.62 -2.53
CA PRO A 85 21.11 -1.15 -1.13
C PRO A 85 21.22 0.38 -1.02
N ASN A 86 21.63 1.07 -2.09
CA ASN A 86 21.75 2.53 -2.16
C ASN A 86 20.43 3.17 -2.61
N ASN A 87 19.39 3.02 -1.79
CA ASN A 87 18.06 3.50 -2.11
C ASN A 87 17.54 4.46 -1.03
N TYR A 88 17.53 5.77 -1.31
CA TYR A 88 17.17 6.80 -0.34
C TYR A 88 15.72 6.70 0.16
N ARG A 89 14.81 6.08 -0.61
CA ARG A 89 13.42 5.83 -0.18
C ARG A 89 13.34 4.70 0.82
N LEU A 90 14.18 3.67 0.63
CA LEU A 90 14.32 2.57 1.58
C LEU A 90 15.01 3.03 2.87
N GLN A 91 15.98 3.94 2.78
CA GLN A 91 16.56 4.63 3.93
C GLN A 91 15.49 5.38 4.74
N ASN A 92 14.62 6.15 4.07
CA ASN A 92 13.51 6.82 4.77
C ASN A 92 12.57 5.83 5.48
N PHE A 93 12.22 4.72 4.84
CA PHE A 93 11.39 3.69 5.45
C PHE A 93 12.03 3.12 6.72
N TRP A 94 13.33 2.83 6.67
CA TRP A 94 14.12 2.36 7.81
C TRP A 94 14.17 3.41 8.93
N ASP A 95 14.57 4.64 8.60
CA ASP A 95 14.78 5.71 9.59
C ASP A 95 13.52 6.08 10.34
N TYR A 96 12.41 6.32 9.63
CA TYR A 96 11.16 6.68 10.29
C TYR A 96 10.56 5.51 11.07
N GLY A 97 10.78 4.26 10.61
CA GLY A 97 10.42 3.07 11.35
C GLY A 97 11.16 2.96 12.69
N TYR A 98 12.50 3.07 12.66
CA TYR A 98 13.31 3.00 13.89
C TYR A 98 13.17 4.22 14.79
N LYS A 99 12.90 5.42 14.25
CA LYS A 99 12.52 6.59 15.06
C LYS A 99 11.23 6.36 15.83
N ALA A 100 10.21 5.79 15.19
CA ALA A 100 8.94 5.45 15.85
C ALA A 100 9.16 4.37 16.94
N ILE A 101 9.99 3.35 16.68
CA ILE A 101 10.37 2.33 17.67
C ILE A 101 11.09 2.96 18.86
N ALA A 102 12.07 3.82 18.62
CA ALA A 102 12.86 4.46 19.67
C ALA A 102 12.00 5.38 20.54
N GLN A 103 11.18 6.25 19.92
CA GLN A 103 10.28 7.15 20.65
C GLN A 103 9.25 6.37 21.49
N SER A 104 8.60 5.37 20.89
CA SER A 104 7.65 4.51 21.62
C SER A 104 8.32 3.82 22.80
N SER A 105 9.51 3.27 22.59
CA SER A 105 10.25 2.57 23.64
C SER A 105 10.69 3.48 24.77
N ASN A 106 11.13 4.71 24.46
CA ASN A 106 11.55 5.67 25.47
C ASN A 106 10.35 6.12 26.33
N ILE A 107 9.17 6.32 25.73
CA ILE A 107 7.93 6.60 26.48
C ILE A 107 7.57 5.41 27.38
N ILE A 108 7.63 4.18 26.86
CA ILE A 108 7.35 2.96 27.63
C ILE A 108 8.29 2.79 28.83
N LYS A 109 9.56 3.20 28.69
CA LYS A 109 10.54 3.17 29.80
C LYS A 109 10.28 4.27 30.83
N LEU A 110 9.80 5.42 30.39
CA LEU A 110 9.70 6.63 31.20
C LEU A 110 8.50 6.62 32.15
N TYR A 111 7.37 6.06 31.73
CA TYR A 111 6.13 6.06 32.51
C TYR A 111 5.76 4.65 32.96
N ALA A 112 5.16 4.54 34.15
CA ALA A 112 4.71 3.26 34.67
C ALA A 112 3.28 2.94 34.23
N GLU A 113 3.03 1.65 33.99
CA GLU A 113 1.69 1.12 33.79
C GLU A 113 0.89 1.13 35.10
N GLY A 114 -0.43 1.20 35.00
CA GLY A 114 -1.38 1.12 36.12
C GLY A 114 -1.54 2.43 36.90
N GLU A 115 -0.83 3.51 36.53
CA GLU A 115 -0.98 4.82 37.17
C GLU A 115 -2.35 5.44 36.91
N SER A 116 -2.85 5.32 35.68
CA SER A 116 -4.20 5.75 35.30
C SER A 116 -4.63 5.12 33.97
N ALA A 117 -5.93 5.03 33.73
CA ALA A 117 -6.46 4.54 32.45
C ALA A 117 -5.99 5.39 31.26
N GLU A 118 -5.75 6.69 31.47
CA GLU A 118 -5.25 7.58 30.43
C GLU A 118 -3.79 7.33 30.09
N MET A 119 -2.93 7.14 31.11
CA MET A 119 -1.54 6.78 30.91
C MET A 119 -1.40 5.38 30.30
N ASP A 120 -2.18 4.41 30.77
CA ASP A 120 -2.22 3.07 30.18
C ASP A 120 -2.63 3.11 28.72
N ASN A 121 -3.60 3.96 28.36
CA ASN A 121 -3.99 4.14 26.97
C ASN A 121 -2.83 4.65 26.11
N LYS A 122 -2.11 5.67 26.60
CA LYS A 122 -0.92 6.24 25.94
C LYS A 122 0.19 5.21 25.77
N LEU A 123 0.49 4.45 26.81
CA LEU A 123 1.47 3.35 26.76
C LEU A 123 1.03 2.27 25.78
N GLY A 124 -0.25 1.90 25.79
CA GLY A 124 -0.85 0.98 24.84
C GLY A 124 -0.70 1.44 23.38
N GLU A 125 -0.88 2.73 23.11
CA GLU A 125 -0.62 3.31 21.79
C GLU A 125 0.86 3.21 21.37
N CYS A 126 1.79 3.46 22.29
CA CYS A 126 3.22 3.26 22.03
C CYS A 126 3.55 1.79 21.75
N TYR A 127 2.99 0.86 22.51
CA TYR A 127 3.13 -0.57 22.25
C TYR A 127 2.56 -0.94 20.87
N TYR A 128 1.39 -0.42 20.51
CA TYR A 128 0.80 -0.66 19.19
C TYR A 128 1.73 -0.19 18.07
N ILE A 129 2.23 1.05 18.17
CA ILE A 129 3.10 1.63 17.15
C ILE A 129 4.39 0.82 17.03
N ARG A 130 5.04 0.48 18.15
CA ARG A 130 6.28 -0.31 18.15
C ARG A 130 6.06 -1.70 17.54
N GLY A 131 5.00 -2.40 17.95
CA GLY A 131 4.68 -3.71 17.41
C GLY A 131 4.36 -3.67 15.91
N MET A 132 3.60 -2.68 15.47
CA MET A 132 3.33 -2.43 14.05
C MET A 132 4.61 -2.19 13.26
N MET A 133 5.53 -1.35 13.77
CA MET A 133 6.80 -1.08 13.09
C MET A 133 7.65 -2.34 12.93
N TYR A 134 7.79 -3.17 13.98
CA TYR A 134 8.54 -4.42 13.86
C TYR A 134 7.93 -5.36 12.81
N PHE A 135 6.61 -5.49 12.75
CA PHE A 135 5.94 -6.28 11.73
C PHE A 135 6.22 -5.77 10.31
N TYR A 136 6.01 -4.48 10.06
CA TYR A 136 6.19 -3.91 8.73
C TYR A 136 7.66 -3.85 8.28
N LEU A 137 8.60 -3.58 9.19
CA LEU A 137 10.02 -3.68 8.90
C LEU A 137 10.40 -5.13 8.57
N CYS A 138 9.93 -6.11 9.36
CA CYS A 138 10.22 -7.51 9.10
C CYS A 138 9.62 -8.00 7.78
N ARG A 139 8.41 -7.58 7.41
CA ARG A 139 7.81 -8.01 6.15
C ARG A 139 8.51 -7.43 4.92
N ALA A 140 9.21 -6.29 5.08
CA ALA A 140 10.01 -5.70 4.02
C ALA A 140 11.42 -6.32 3.93
N PHE A 141 12.10 -6.47 5.05
CA PHE A 141 13.51 -6.89 5.10
C PHE A 141 13.74 -8.36 5.44
N GLY A 142 12.72 -9.08 5.92
CA GLY A 142 12.78 -10.50 6.22
C GLY A 142 12.03 -11.34 5.19
N LYS A 143 12.45 -12.59 5.02
CA LYS A 143 11.75 -13.56 4.15
C LYS A 143 10.34 -13.84 4.70
N PRO A 144 9.38 -14.25 3.85
CA PRO A 144 8.06 -14.67 4.32
C PRO A 144 8.14 -15.71 5.44
N TYR A 145 7.28 -15.58 6.46
CA TYR A 145 7.41 -16.33 7.72
C TYR A 145 7.46 -17.86 7.54
N TYR A 146 6.75 -18.42 6.55
CA TYR A 146 6.77 -19.88 6.30
C TYR A 146 8.13 -20.40 5.80
N GLN A 147 9.06 -19.52 5.42
CA GLN A 147 10.40 -19.86 4.94
C GLN A 147 11.39 -19.76 6.10
N SER A 148 11.60 -20.87 6.83
CA SER A 148 12.63 -21.02 7.87
C SER A 148 12.78 -19.81 8.83
N PRO A 149 11.72 -19.41 9.54
CA PRO A 149 11.71 -18.18 10.32
C PRO A 149 12.67 -18.19 11.52
N GLU A 150 13.10 -19.37 11.98
CA GLU A 150 14.10 -19.56 13.03
C GLU A 150 15.52 -19.19 12.60
N THR A 151 15.80 -19.15 11.30
CA THR A 151 17.17 -18.94 10.78
C THR A 151 17.26 -17.74 9.85
N ASN A 152 16.22 -17.46 9.07
CA ASN A 152 16.18 -16.26 8.24
C ASN A 152 16.13 -15.01 9.12
N LEU A 153 16.94 -14.00 8.75
CA LEU A 153 17.05 -12.76 9.50
C LEU A 153 15.82 -11.87 9.30
N GLY A 154 15.29 -11.35 10.41
CA GLY A 154 14.25 -10.33 10.49
C GLY A 154 14.89 -8.94 10.54
N VAL A 155 14.69 -8.17 11.61
CA VAL A 155 15.38 -6.89 11.80
C VAL A 155 15.96 -6.78 13.21
N PRO A 156 16.86 -5.81 13.51
CA PRO A 156 17.36 -5.65 14.86
C PRO A 156 16.25 -5.25 15.84
N ILE A 157 16.15 -5.96 16.96
CA ILE A 157 15.24 -5.62 18.06
C ILE A 157 15.96 -4.67 19.01
N VAL A 158 15.76 -3.37 18.78
CA VAL A 158 16.32 -2.29 19.62
C VAL A 158 15.17 -1.53 20.28
N ASN A 159 14.79 -1.94 21.49
CA ASN A 159 13.68 -1.37 22.26
C ASN A 159 14.09 -0.09 23.01
N GLY A 160 14.51 0.93 22.27
CA GLY A 160 14.83 2.27 22.78
C GLY A 160 16.32 2.62 22.68
N THR A 161 16.66 3.82 23.11
CA THR A 161 18.06 4.28 23.18
C THR A 161 18.75 3.71 24.42
N PRO A 162 20.06 3.40 24.37
CA PRO A 162 20.87 3.16 25.57
C PRO A 162 20.85 4.40 26.48
N ASP A 163 21.00 4.18 27.78
CA ASP A 163 21.06 5.26 28.76
C ASP A 163 22.37 6.06 28.62
N ASP A 164 23.46 5.39 28.22
CA ASP A 164 24.74 6.02 27.87
C ASP A 164 25.03 5.86 26.37
N VAL A 165 24.56 6.84 25.58
CA VAL A 165 24.74 6.89 24.12
C VAL A 165 26.21 7.10 23.72
N ILE A 166 27.08 7.53 24.65
CA ILE A 166 28.50 7.81 24.35
C ILE A 166 29.34 6.56 24.55
N ASN A 167 29.07 5.77 25.60
CA ASN A 167 29.91 4.63 25.97
C ASN A 167 29.27 3.25 25.73
N ASP A 168 27.95 3.16 25.54
CA ASP A 168 27.20 1.90 25.37
C ASP A 168 26.43 1.83 24.04
N LEU A 169 26.97 2.50 23.01
CA LEU A 169 26.42 2.45 21.66
C LEU A 169 26.92 1.19 20.94
N ASN A 170 26.46 0.01 21.37
CA ASN A 170 26.69 -1.26 20.65
C ASN A 170 25.39 -2.05 20.53
N PHE A 171 24.81 -2.09 19.33
CA PHE A 171 23.56 -2.78 19.05
C PHE A 171 23.78 -4.20 18.53
N PRO A 172 22.88 -5.15 18.86
CA PRO A 172 22.95 -6.50 18.32
C PRO A 172 22.73 -6.50 16.81
N ASP A 173 23.21 -7.55 16.14
CA ASP A 173 22.83 -7.82 14.75
C ASP A 173 21.32 -8.14 14.65
N ARG A 174 20.84 -8.31 13.43
CA ARG A 174 19.44 -8.65 13.14
C ARG A 174 19.01 -9.89 13.90
N SER A 175 17.86 -9.81 14.57
CA SER A 175 17.19 -10.97 15.14
C SER A 175 16.59 -11.84 14.02
N THR A 176 16.12 -13.03 14.35
CA THR A 176 15.45 -13.91 13.38
C THR A 176 14.08 -13.33 12.99
N VAL A 177 13.52 -13.78 11.86
CA VAL A 177 12.13 -13.44 11.47
C VAL A 177 11.16 -13.86 12.59
N LYS A 178 11.37 -15.05 13.17
CA LYS A 178 10.58 -15.55 14.29
C LYS A 178 10.59 -14.61 15.49
N ASP A 179 11.78 -14.19 15.94
CA ASP A 179 11.91 -13.33 17.12
C ASP A 179 11.34 -11.93 16.86
N THR A 180 11.52 -11.42 15.64
CA THR A 180 10.97 -10.12 15.25
C THR A 180 9.43 -10.13 15.25
N TYR A 181 8.81 -11.20 14.75
CA TYR A 181 7.36 -11.40 14.85
C TYR A 181 6.90 -11.59 16.30
N ALA A 182 7.67 -12.31 17.12
CA ALA A 182 7.36 -12.50 18.54
C ALA A 182 7.36 -11.17 19.30
N GLN A 183 8.33 -10.28 19.05
CA GLN A 183 8.36 -8.92 19.58
C GLN A 183 7.11 -8.12 19.15
N ALA A 184 6.77 -8.14 17.86
CA ALA A 184 5.59 -7.45 17.35
C ALA A 184 4.30 -7.93 18.03
N ILE A 185 4.12 -9.24 18.16
CA ILE A 185 2.95 -9.85 18.80
C ILE A 185 2.88 -9.51 20.28
N SER A 186 4.02 -9.56 20.99
CA SER A 186 4.08 -9.23 22.43
C SER A 186 3.61 -7.80 22.66
N ASP A 187 4.13 -6.85 21.89
CA ASP A 187 3.74 -5.45 21.99
C ASP A 187 2.26 -5.24 21.64
N LEU A 188 1.76 -5.85 20.56
CA LEU A 188 0.35 -5.69 20.17
C LEU A 188 -0.63 -6.33 21.17
N LYS A 189 -0.26 -7.44 21.81
CA LYS A 189 -1.06 -8.01 22.92
C LYS A 189 -1.06 -7.09 24.13
N LYS A 190 0.06 -6.41 24.40
CA LYS A 190 0.12 -5.42 25.47
C LYS A 190 -0.75 -4.20 25.16
N ALA A 191 -0.74 -3.74 23.91
CA ALA A 191 -1.63 -2.70 23.42
C ALA A 191 -3.12 -3.10 23.55
N GLU A 192 -3.50 -4.32 23.14
CA GLU A 192 -4.87 -4.85 23.31
C GLU A 192 -5.31 -4.81 24.78
N ALA A 193 -4.41 -5.11 25.72
CA ALA A 193 -4.71 -5.13 27.15
C ALA A 193 -4.87 -3.71 27.75
N LEU A 194 -3.98 -2.78 27.40
CA LEU A 194 -3.90 -1.46 28.01
C LEU A 194 -4.88 -0.43 27.39
N ILE A 195 -5.13 -0.50 26.08
CA ILE A 195 -6.00 0.48 25.41
C ILE A 195 -7.46 0.22 25.78
N THR A 196 -8.04 1.13 26.56
CA THR A 196 -9.45 1.08 26.99
C THR A 196 -10.27 2.26 26.52
N VAL A 197 -9.62 3.34 26.06
CA VAL A 197 -10.25 4.56 25.56
C VAL A 197 -10.10 4.62 24.04
N ASN A 198 -11.22 4.66 23.32
CA ASN A 198 -11.22 4.85 21.87
C ASN A 198 -11.18 6.34 21.53
N LYS A 199 -10.08 6.81 20.94
CA LYS A 199 -9.88 8.21 20.51
C LYS A 199 -10.22 8.44 19.02
N GLY A 200 -10.90 7.48 18.39
CA GLY A 200 -11.24 7.52 16.97
C GLY A 200 -10.20 6.84 16.08
N HIS A 201 -10.41 6.94 14.77
CA HIS A 201 -9.75 6.12 13.75
C HIS A 201 -8.30 6.56 13.44
N SER A 202 -7.88 7.71 13.97
CA SER A 202 -6.54 8.29 13.78
C SER A 202 -5.54 7.86 14.85
N TYR A 203 -6.00 7.14 15.88
CA TYR A 203 -5.20 6.66 17.00
C TYR A 203 -5.40 5.15 17.15
N ALA A 204 -4.41 4.47 17.71
CA ALA A 204 -4.53 3.06 18.00
C ALA A 204 -5.67 2.82 18.99
N SER A 205 -6.51 1.84 18.67
CA SER A 205 -7.57 1.31 19.53
C SER A 205 -7.25 -0.14 19.90
N LYS A 206 -7.99 -0.68 20.88
CA LYS A 206 -7.97 -2.11 21.18
C LYS A 206 -8.25 -2.95 19.92
N GLU A 207 -9.26 -2.55 19.15
CA GLU A 207 -9.64 -3.23 17.92
C GLU A 207 -8.60 -3.04 16.81
N ALA A 208 -7.86 -1.94 16.78
CA ALA A 208 -6.71 -1.77 15.87
C ALA A 208 -5.59 -2.77 16.21
N ALA A 209 -5.28 -2.95 17.50
CA ALA A 209 -4.32 -3.96 17.93
C ALA A 209 -4.78 -5.38 17.55
N GLN A 210 -6.06 -5.69 17.76
CA GLN A 210 -6.64 -6.98 17.36
C GLN A 210 -6.63 -7.18 15.84
N ALA A 211 -6.94 -6.15 15.06
CA ALA A 211 -6.87 -6.19 13.60
C ALA A 211 -5.44 -6.48 13.11
N MET A 212 -4.44 -5.81 13.69
CA MET A 212 -3.03 -6.05 13.38
C MET A 212 -2.59 -7.46 13.77
N LEU A 213 -3.02 -7.97 14.93
CA LEU A 213 -2.75 -9.35 15.36
C LEU A 213 -3.37 -10.37 14.40
N SER A 214 -4.60 -10.15 13.93
CA SER A 214 -5.23 -11.01 12.91
C SER A 214 -4.39 -11.09 11.63
N ARG A 215 -3.87 -9.94 11.16
CA ARG A 215 -2.96 -9.89 9.99
C ARG A 215 -1.65 -10.60 10.27
N ILE A 216 -0.98 -10.34 11.39
CA ILE A 216 0.31 -10.97 11.71
C ILE A 216 0.15 -12.50 11.76
N TYR A 217 -0.88 -12.98 12.45
CA TYR A 217 -1.15 -14.42 12.49
C TYR A 217 -1.53 -15.00 11.13
N LEU A 218 -2.18 -14.22 10.25
CA LEU A 218 -2.39 -14.62 8.86
C LEU A 218 -1.05 -14.79 8.11
N TYR A 219 -0.10 -13.88 8.30
CA TYR A 219 1.24 -13.97 7.71
C TYR A 219 2.03 -15.18 8.24
N MET A 220 1.75 -15.61 9.46
CA MET A 220 2.37 -16.80 10.07
C MET A 220 1.63 -18.10 9.74
N SER A 221 0.40 -18.03 9.20
CA SER A 221 -0.49 -19.18 8.97
C SER A 221 -0.05 -20.17 7.89
N GLY A 222 1.17 -20.03 7.37
CA GLY A 222 1.68 -20.86 6.27
C GLY A 222 0.99 -20.57 4.94
N THR A 223 1.24 -21.43 3.95
CA THR A 223 0.60 -21.34 2.63
C THR A 223 -0.70 -22.16 2.62
N TYR A 224 -1.53 -22.03 1.59
CA TYR A 224 -2.70 -22.91 1.44
C TYR A 224 -2.31 -24.40 1.33
N LYS A 225 -1.12 -24.70 0.77
CA LYS A 225 -0.61 -26.08 0.61
C LYS A 225 -0.03 -26.64 1.91
N ASN A 226 0.63 -25.79 2.70
CA ASN A 226 1.25 -26.15 3.98
C ASN A 226 0.79 -25.17 5.06
N PRO A 227 -0.47 -25.24 5.51
CA PRO A 227 -1.00 -24.30 6.49
C PRO A 227 -0.44 -24.61 7.89
N ASN A 228 -0.17 -23.54 8.65
CA ASN A 228 0.02 -23.63 10.10
C ASN A 228 -1.34 -23.39 10.77
N ALA A 229 -1.97 -24.48 11.22
CA ALA A 229 -3.31 -24.45 11.80
C ALA A 229 -3.41 -23.63 13.11
N GLU A 230 -2.33 -23.56 13.90
CA GLU A 230 -2.33 -22.76 15.13
C GLU A 230 -2.46 -21.27 14.82
N TYR A 231 -1.61 -20.76 13.94
CA TYR A 231 -1.65 -19.35 13.56
C TYR A 231 -2.86 -19.01 12.70
N ALA A 232 -3.36 -19.93 11.87
CA ALA A 232 -4.64 -19.74 11.19
C ALA A 232 -5.80 -19.57 12.20
N ARG A 233 -5.87 -20.41 13.23
CA ARG A 233 -6.88 -20.29 14.30
C ARG A 233 -6.76 -18.98 15.07
N LEU A 234 -5.54 -18.53 15.39
CA LEU A 234 -5.33 -17.24 16.06
C LEU A 234 -5.72 -16.06 15.15
N SER A 235 -5.47 -16.14 13.84
CA SER A 235 -5.91 -15.13 12.87
C SER A 235 -7.45 -15.01 12.84
N VAL A 236 -8.16 -16.14 12.87
CA VAL A 236 -9.62 -16.21 13.00
C VAL A 236 -10.09 -15.60 14.32
N GLU A 237 -9.51 -16.00 15.45
CA GLU A 237 -9.90 -15.51 16.78
C GLU A 237 -9.81 -13.98 16.87
N TYR A 238 -8.71 -13.41 16.39
CA TYR A 238 -8.51 -11.97 16.40
C TYR A 238 -9.43 -11.24 15.39
N ALA A 239 -9.73 -11.84 14.25
CA ALA A 239 -10.72 -11.31 13.33
C ALA A 239 -12.12 -11.32 13.94
N ASP A 240 -12.49 -12.39 14.65
CA ASP A 240 -13.76 -12.51 15.37
C ASP A 240 -13.91 -11.44 16.44
N LYS A 241 -12.87 -11.15 17.22
CA LYS A 241 -12.89 -10.06 18.21
C LYS A 241 -13.25 -8.72 17.57
N VAL A 242 -12.66 -8.38 16.43
CA VAL A 242 -12.93 -7.13 15.72
C VAL A 242 -14.33 -7.13 15.12
N ILE A 243 -14.71 -8.18 14.39
CA ILE A 243 -16.02 -8.27 13.72
C ILE A 243 -17.16 -8.26 14.75
N ASN A 244 -17.02 -9.00 15.84
CA ASN A 244 -18.04 -9.12 16.89
C ASN A 244 -18.04 -7.94 17.88
N SER A 245 -17.06 -7.03 17.79
CA SER A 245 -17.04 -5.82 18.63
C SER A 245 -18.25 -4.91 18.37
N GLY A 246 -18.85 -4.97 17.18
CA GLY A 246 -19.95 -4.10 16.75
C GLY A 246 -19.57 -2.62 16.57
N LYS A 247 -18.28 -2.27 16.70
CA LYS A 247 -17.80 -0.88 16.60
C LYS A 247 -17.60 -0.38 15.17
N TYR A 248 -17.50 -1.30 14.21
CA TYR A 248 -17.26 -1.02 12.80
C TYR A 248 -18.32 -1.71 11.95
N SER A 249 -18.61 -1.15 10.79
CA SER A 249 -19.55 -1.74 9.84
C SER A 249 -19.05 -1.58 8.40
N LEU A 250 -19.36 -2.56 7.56
CA LEU A 250 -19.05 -2.48 6.14
C LEU A 250 -19.91 -1.38 5.53
N LEU A 251 -19.32 -0.55 4.67
CA LEU A 251 -20.09 0.45 3.93
C LEU A 251 -21.04 -0.25 2.95
N GLY A 252 -22.23 0.33 2.76
CA GLY A 252 -23.10 -0.09 1.65
C GLY A 252 -22.42 0.19 0.31
N ARG A 253 -22.78 -0.54 -0.75
CA ARG A 253 -22.15 -0.45 -2.09
C ARG A 253 -21.92 0.98 -2.58
N ALA A 254 -22.96 1.83 -2.50
CA ALA A 254 -22.89 3.21 -2.98
C ALA A 254 -21.93 4.10 -2.17
N GLN A 255 -21.83 3.87 -0.86
CA GLN A 255 -20.86 4.56 0.00
C GLN A 255 -19.44 4.02 -0.24
N PHE A 256 -19.29 2.70 -0.39
CA PHE A 256 -18.01 2.08 -0.69
C PHE A 256 -17.39 2.63 -1.98
N MET A 257 -18.17 2.87 -3.04
CA MET A 257 -17.69 3.52 -4.28
C MET A 257 -17.10 4.92 -4.06
N LYS A 258 -17.35 5.54 -2.90
CA LYS A 258 -16.85 6.86 -2.51
C LYS A 258 -15.95 6.79 -1.27
N TYR A 259 -15.44 5.61 -0.92
CA TYR A 259 -14.67 5.37 0.31
C TYR A 259 -13.55 6.41 0.49
N ASN A 260 -12.82 6.69 -0.58
CA ASN A 260 -11.67 7.60 -0.59
C ASN A 260 -12.04 9.06 -0.27
N THR A 261 -13.32 9.41 -0.34
CA THR A 261 -13.80 10.77 -0.06
C THR A 261 -14.10 11.02 1.41
N PHE A 262 -14.26 9.95 2.21
CA PHE A 262 -14.54 10.09 3.63
C PHE A 262 -13.26 10.33 4.41
N LYS A 263 -13.33 11.25 5.37
CA LYS A 263 -12.31 11.35 6.41
C LYS A 263 -12.34 10.08 7.26
N PRO A 264 -11.20 9.60 7.81
CA PRO A 264 -11.17 8.44 8.70
C PRO A 264 -12.21 8.49 9.81
N GLU A 265 -12.42 9.65 10.42
CA GLU A 265 -13.42 9.89 11.47
C GLU A 265 -14.87 9.72 11.05
N ASP A 266 -15.16 9.85 9.76
CA ASP A 266 -16.51 9.73 9.19
C ASP A 266 -16.74 8.35 8.53
N ASN A 267 -15.75 7.45 8.58
CA ASN A 267 -15.77 6.19 7.84
C ASN A 267 -15.93 4.99 8.80
N ALA A 268 -17.15 4.45 8.84
CA ALA A 268 -17.53 3.34 9.72
C ALA A 268 -16.78 2.03 9.47
N GLU A 269 -16.08 1.89 8.33
CA GLU A 269 -15.31 0.68 8.01
C GLU A 269 -13.83 0.79 8.41
N THR A 270 -13.29 2.01 8.51
CA THR A 270 -11.88 2.25 8.87
C THR A 270 -11.65 1.85 10.33
N ILE A 271 -10.63 1.05 10.63
CA ILE A 271 -10.27 0.69 12.01
C ILE A 271 -9.15 1.62 12.49
N PHE A 272 -8.07 1.72 11.71
CA PHE A 272 -6.96 2.63 11.98
C PHE A 272 -6.38 3.19 10.68
N ALA A 273 -6.13 4.50 10.66
CA ALA A 273 -5.51 5.21 9.57
C ALA A 273 -4.43 6.19 10.08
N VAL A 274 -3.37 6.38 9.29
CA VAL A 274 -2.37 7.42 9.54
C VAL A 274 -2.94 8.75 9.04
N LYS A 275 -3.58 9.50 9.95
CA LYS A 275 -4.28 10.73 9.60
C LYS A 275 -3.35 11.79 9.01
N ARG A 276 -3.77 12.35 7.88
CA ARG A 276 -3.24 13.59 7.32
C ARG A 276 -4.34 14.65 7.37
N VAL A 277 -3.99 15.90 7.65
CA VAL A 277 -4.95 17.02 7.60
C VAL A 277 -4.51 18.07 6.59
N ALA A 278 -5.47 18.71 5.92
CA ALA A 278 -5.19 19.70 4.88
C ALA A 278 -4.30 20.85 5.38
N THR A 279 -4.45 21.27 6.64
CA THR A 279 -3.61 22.33 7.24
C THR A 279 -2.15 21.95 7.41
N GLU A 280 -1.82 20.65 7.46
CA GLU A 280 -0.43 20.16 7.44
C GLU A 280 0.13 20.07 6.01
N PHE A 281 -0.74 20.14 5.00
CA PHE A 281 -0.45 20.00 3.58
C PHE A 281 -1.04 21.20 2.80
N SER A 282 -0.73 22.44 3.20
CA SER A 282 -1.38 23.61 2.61
C SER A 282 -0.89 23.90 1.18
N GLY A 283 -1.82 24.08 0.23
CA GLY A 283 -1.52 24.56 -1.13
C GLY A 283 -0.94 23.47 -2.04
N ASP A 284 0.23 23.72 -2.61
CA ASP A 284 0.92 22.78 -3.53
C ASP A 284 1.42 21.50 -2.84
N ASP A 285 1.37 21.42 -1.50
CA ASP A 285 1.83 20.25 -0.73
C ASP A 285 0.98 18.99 -0.96
N HIS A 286 -0.26 19.12 -1.43
CA HIS A 286 -1.06 17.99 -1.89
C HIS A 286 -0.40 17.27 -3.09
N TYR A 287 0.44 17.96 -3.85
CA TYR A 287 1.09 17.41 -5.04
C TYR A 287 1.92 16.15 -4.75
N TYR A 288 2.67 16.12 -3.64
CA TYR A 288 3.65 15.07 -3.31
C TYR A 288 3.10 13.86 -2.54
N GLY A 289 1.80 13.86 -2.22
CA GLY A 289 1.15 12.71 -1.60
C GLY A 289 1.03 11.49 -2.52
N ILE A 290 0.64 10.35 -1.94
CA ILE A 290 0.39 9.10 -2.68
C ILE A 290 -0.61 9.34 -3.82
N GLY A 291 -1.69 10.10 -3.59
CA GLY A 291 -2.69 10.43 -4.60
C GLY A 291 -2.13 11.20 -5.80
N GLY A 292 -1.25 12.17 -5.53
CA GLY A 292 -0.63 12.99 -6.56
C GLY A 292 0.25 12.20 -7.53
N MET A 293 0.73 11.02 -7.10
CA MET A 293 1.42 10.12 -8.01
C MET A 293 0.48 9.37 -8.97
N TYR A 294 -0.72 9.04 -8.49
CA TYR A 294 -1.68 8.21 -9.21
C TYR A 294 -2.61 9.00 -10.13
N SER A 295 -2.81 10.29 -9.85
CA SER A 295 -3.75 11.11 -10.59
C SER A 295 -3.32 12.57 -10.68
N ASN A 296 -3.90 13.30 -11.64
CA ASN A 296 -3.90 14.76 -11.63
C ASN A 296 -5.36 15.22 -11.45
N ILE A 297 -5.64 15.88 -10.34
CA ILE A 297 -6.98 16.36 -9.97
C ILE A 297 -6.89 17.87 -9.78
N GLY A 298 -7.64 18.65 -10.57
CA GLY A 298 -7.64 20.11 -10.49
C GLY A 298 -6.26 20.75 -10.74
N GLY A 299 -5.37 20.08 -11.47
CA GLY A 299 -3.99 20.52 -11.69
C GLY A 299 -2.98 20.00 -10.65
N MET A 300 -3.43 19.34 -9.58
CA MET A 300 -2.57 18.81 -8.52
C MET A 300 -2.20 17.33 -8.75
N GLY A 301 -0.91 17.02 -8.59
CA GLY A 301 -0.33 15.69 -8.82
C GLY A 301 0.29 15.54 -10.21
N TRP A 302 1.25 14.64 -10.34
CA TRP A 302 1.87 14.32 -11.63
C TRP A 302 1.15 13.21 -12.39
N GLY A 303 0.42 12.31 -11.71
CA GLY A 303 -0.44 11.31 -12.34
C GLY A 303 0.30 10.42 -13.36
N GLU A 304 1.29 9.66 -12.91
CA GLU A 304 2.17 8.89 -13.80
C GLU A 304 2.13 7.38 -13.53
N MET A 305 1.25 6.98 -12.62
CA MET A 305 1.04 5.62 -12.14
C MET A 305 -0.42 5.27 -12.42
N TYR A 306 -0.65 4.25 -13.23
CA TYR A 306 -1.97 3.88 -13.72
C TYR A 306 -2.33 2.47 -13.29
N ALA A 307 -3.62 2.14 -13.26
CA ALA A 307 -4.04 0.76 -13.12
C ALA A 307 -3.46 -0.10 -14.26
N SER A 308 -2.90 -1.26 -13.92
CA SER A 308 -2.36 -2.18 -14.91
C SER A 308 -3.47 -2.79 -15.76
N ALA A 309 -3.17 -3.21 -17.00
CA ALA A 309 -4.12 -3.97 -17.82
C ALA A 309 -4.67 -5.18 -17.05
N LYS A 310 -3.80 -5.89 -16.35
CA LYS A 310 -4.17 -7.05 -15.52
C LYS A 310 -5.23 -6.70 -14.46
N TYR A 311 -5.11 -5.55 -13.80
CA TYR A 311 -6.08 -5.11 -12.81
C TYR A 311 -7.39 -4.62 -13.45
N ILE A 312 -7.31 -3.92 -14.58
CA ILE A 312 -8.50 -3.52 -15.35
C ILE A 312 -9.29 -4.75 -15.84
N ASP A 313 -8.59 -5.77 -16.34
CA ASP A 313 -9.21 -7.03 -16.77
C ASP A 313 -9.88 -7.75 -15.59
N LEU A 314 -9.21 -7.76 -14.42
CA LEU A 314 -9.76 -8.33 -13.20
C LEU A 314 -11.07 -7.64 -12.76
N LEU A 315 -11.12 -6.31 -12.81
CA LEU A 315 -12.33 -5.54 -12.51
C LEU A 315 -13.48 -5.84 -13.50
N ASN A 316 -13.14 -6.19 -14.74
CA ASN A 316 -14.11 -6.45 -15.81
C ASN A 316 -14.51 -7.93 -15.92
N GLU A 317 -13.96 -8.83 -15.10
CA GLU A 317 -14.16 -10.28 -15.21
C GLU A 317 -15.65 -10.69 -15.10
N THR A 318 -16.42 -9.99 -14.25
CA THR A 318 -17.87 -10.24 -14.08
C THR A 318 -18.75 -9.38 -14.98
N GLY A 319 -18.15 -8.63 -15.90
CA GLY A 319 -18.82 -7.72 -16.80
C GLY A 319 -18.07 -6.39 -16.91
N ARG A 320 -18.11 -5.81 -18.11
CA ARG A 320 -17.41 -4.56 -18.42
C ARG A 320 -17.90 -3.41 -17.52
N ASN A 321 -16.97 -2.75 -16.85
CA ASN A 321 -17.14 -1.41 -16.32
C ASN A 321 -16.95 -0.39 -17.45
N ASP A 322 -17.86 0.57 -17.53
CA ASP A 322 -17.88 1.60 -18.57
C ASP A 322 -17.78 2.97 -17.89
N TRP A 323 -16.69 3.68 -18.15
CA TRP A 323 -16.43 4.99 -17.56
C TRP A 323 -16.82 6.14 -18.49
N ARG A 324 -17.29 5.85 -19.72
CA ARG A 324 -17.65 6.91 -20.67
C ARG A 324 -18.79 7.76 -20.11
N PRO A 325 -18.71 9.10 -20.18
CA PRO A 325 -19.70 9.97 -19.56
C PRO A 325 -21.16 9.71 -19.96
N ASP A 326 -21.41 9.31 -21.20
CA ASP A 326 -22.74 9.01 -21.74
C ASP A 326 -23.18 7.54 -21.58
N ARG A 327 -22.30 6.68 -21.07
CA ARG A 327 -22.56 5.24 -20.85
C ARG A 327 -22.10 4.74 -19.49
N TYR A 328 -21.92 5.66 -18.53
CA TYR A 328 -21.31 5.36 -17.24
C TYR A 328 -22.07 4.24 -16.52
N SER A 329 -21.40 3.11 -16.30
CA SER A 329 -21.97 1.92 -15.69
C SER A 329 -20.89 1.11 -14.99
N ILE A 330 -21.01 0.98 -13.68
CA ILE A 330 -20.03 0.28 -12.83
C ILE A 330 -20.64 -1.04 -12.34
N VAL A 331 -20.12 -2.16 -12.86
CA VAL A 331 -20.51 -3.53 -12.50
C VAL A 331 -19.89 -3.91 -11.15
N ASP A 332 -18.58 -3.76 -11.04
CA ASP A 332 -17.84 -3.94 -9.79
C ASP A 332 -17.59 -2.58 -9.13
N ALA A 333 -18.13 -2.36 -7.93
CA ALA A 333 -18.02 -1.10 -7.19
C ALA A 333 -16.57 -0.59 -7.05
N ARG A 334 -15.57 -1.49 -7.05
CA ARG A 334 -14.15 -1.13 -6.93
C ARG A 334 -13.61 -0.42 -8.17
N ALA A 335 -14.27 -0.56 -9.33
CA ALA A 335 -13.93 0.19 -10.53
C ALA A 335 -14.22 1.70 -10.41
N ALA A 336 -14.99 2.11 -9.39
CA ALA A 336 -15.21 3.53 -9.07
C ALA A 336 -13.93 4.26 -8.66
N PHE A 337 -12.90 3.53 -8.24
CA PHE A 337 -11.59 4.11 -7.88
C PHE A 337 -10.65 4.29 -9.07
N ILE A 338 -11.11 3.98 -10.29
CA ILE A 338 -10.37 4.17 -11.53
C ILE A 338 -11.06 5.25 -12.35
N GLU A 339 -10.28 6.21 -12.86
CA GLU A 339 -10.75 7.31 -13.69
C GLU A 339 -9.91 7.42 -14.97
N PRO A 340 -10.39 6.90 -16.11
CA PRO A 340 -9.72 7.08 -17.39
C PRO A 340 -9.84 8.53 -17.88
N THR A 341 -8.79 9.09 -18.47
CA THR A 341 -8.84 10.43 -19.07
C THR A 341 -9.20 10.36 -20.55
N TYR A 342 -10.43 10.70 -20.92
CA TYR A 342 -10.87 10.68 -22.32
C TYR A 342 -10.49 11.96 -23.07
N SER A 343 -9.86 11.83 -24.24
CA SER A 343 -9.50 12.96 -25.08
C SER A 343 -10.68 13.41 -25.94
N LYS A 344 -10.75 14.73 -26.19
CA LYS A 344 -11.70 15.35 -27.11
C LYS A 344 -10.94 15.92 -28.31
N ASP A 345 -11.58 15.89 -29.48
CA ASP A 345 -11.10 16.61 -30.65
C ASP A 345 -11.26 18.14 -30.48
N ASP A 346 -10.78 18.90 -31.46
CA ASP A 346 -10.86 20.38 -31.48
C ASP A 346 -12.30 20.92 -31.43
N LYS A 347 -13.30 20.07 -31.68
CA LYS A 347 -14.74 20.39 -31.60
C LYS A 347 -15.38 19.93 -30.29
N GLY A 348 -14.58 19.44 -29.34
CA GLY A 348 -15.05 18.97 -28.05
C GLY A 348 -15.69 17.58 -28.07
N LYS A 349 -15.56 16.81 -29.15
CA LYS A 349 -16.18 15.48 -29.31
C LYS A 349 -15.19 14.37 -28.96
N TYR A 350 -15.69 13.32 -28.29
CA TYR A 350 -14.90 12.12 -28.02
C TYR A 350 -14.68 11.28 -29.29
N SER A 351 -13.45 10.81 -29.48
CA SER A 351 -13.08 9.89 -30.56
C SER A 351 -13.34 8.45 -30.14
N THR A 352 -14.11 7.71 -30.94
CA THR A 352 -14.38 6.28 -30.68
C THR A 352 -13.27 5.40 -31.24
N VAL A 353 -12.75 4.50 -30.43
CA VAL A 353 -11.66 3.59 -30.77
C VAL A 353 -11.93 2.17 -30.31
N PHE A 354 -11.26 1.21 -30.94
CA PHE A 354 -11.11 -0.14 -30.46
C PHE A 354 -9.80 -0.24 -29.70
N ARG A 355 -9.90 -0.52 -28.40
CA ARG A 355 -8.75 -0.65 -27.51
C ARG A 355 -8.47 -2.11 -27.21
N PHE A 356 -7.23 -2.54 -27.37
CA PHE A 356 -6.79 -3.90 -27.07
C PHE A 356 -5.31 -3.91 -26.66
N VAL A 357 -4.88 -5.01 -26.05
CA VAL A 357 -3.47 -5.29 -25.77
C VAL A 357 -2.95 -6.25 -26.82
N LYS A 358 -1.88 -5.85 -27.50
CA LYS A 358 -1.21 -6.63 -28.54
C LYS A 358 0.07 -7.22 -27.98
N GLN A 359 0.42 -8.44 -28.40
CA GLN A 359 1.77 -8.96 -28.21
C GLN A 359 2.68 -8.49 -29.35
N ASP A 360 3.83 -7.95 -28.99
CA ASP A 360 4.81 -7.44 -29.93
C ASP A 360 5.68 -8.57 -30.50
N VAL A 361 6.18 -8.34 -31.72
CA VAL A 361 7.19 -9.21 -32.34
C VAL A 361 8.56 -8.73 -31.87
N PRO A 362 9.42 -9.62 -31.31
CA PRO A 362 10.79 -9.28 -30.93
C PRO A 362 11.55 -8.64 -32.09
N LYS A 363 12.28 -7.54 -31.83
CA LYS A 363 13.05 -6.84 -32.87
C LYS A 363 14.23 -7.67 -33.34
N LYS A 364 14.82 -8.47 -32.46
CA LYS A 364 15.89 -9.42 -32.73
C LYS A 364 15.60 -10.76 -32.07
N ALA A 365 16.16 -11.83 -32.65
CA ALA A 365 16.14 -13.14 -32.00
C ALA A 365 16.82 -13.03 -30.62
N GLY A 366 16.11 -13.42 -29.57
CA GLY A 366 16.58 -13.33 -28.18
C GLY A 366 16.13 -12.07 -27.42
N ASP A 367 15.53 -11.08 -28.09
CA ASP A 367 14.89 -9.96 -27.38
C ASP A 367 13.69 -10.48 -26.56
N PRO A 368 13.43 -9.91 -25.37
CA PRO A 368 12.28 -10.30 -24.56
C PRO A 368 10.98 -10.02 -25.29
N LEU A 369 10.00 -10.89 -25.10
CA LEU A 369 8.62 -10.62 -25.54
C LEU A 369 8.09 -9.38 -24.79
N THR A 370 7.31 -8.56 -25.49
CA THR A 370 6.60 -7.42 -24.89
C THR A 370 5.15 -7.39 -25.37
N THR A 371 4.34 -6.63 -24.66
CA THR A 371 2.97 -6.29 -25.02
C THR A 371 2.79 -4.78 -25.00
N SER A 372 1.91 -4.29 -25.86
CA SER A 372 1.65 -2.87 -26.10
C SER A 372 0.15 -2.57 -26.17
N TYR A 373 -0.24 -1.39 -25.68
CA TYR A 373 -1.62 -0.90 -25.80
C TYR A 373 -1.88 -0.35 -27.21
N MET A 374 -3.02 -0.72 -27.78
CA MET A 374 -3.48 -0.23 -29.08
C MET A 374 -4.80 0.52 -28.92
N GLN A 375 -4.99 1.62 -29.66
CA GLN A 375 -6.25 2.37 -29.75
C GLN A 375 -6.52 2.75 -31.21
N LEU A 376 -7.28 1.92 -31.93
CA LEU A 376 -7.51 2.11 -33.36
C LEU A 376 -8.86 2.80 -33.62
N PRO A 377 -8.93 3.85 -34.46
CA PRO A 377 -10.18 4.52 -34.82
C PRO A 377 -11.24 3.54 -35.37
N VAL A 378 -12.47 3.69 -34.91
CA VAL A 378 -13.60 2.83 -35.28
C VAL A 378 -14.50 3.51 -36.30
N THR A 379 -14.96 2.75 -37.30
CA THR A 379 -16.05 3.11 -38.21
C THR A 379 -17.16 2.06 -38.10
N ILE A 380 -18.42 2.51 -38.00
CA ILE A 380 -19.59 1.63 -37.95
C ILE A 380 -20.48 1.92 -39.14
N ASN A 381 -20.59 0.96 -40.06
CA ASN A 381 -21.40 1.07 -41.28
C ASN A 381 -22.38 -0.11 -41.35
N GLY A 382 -23.68 0.15 -41.21
CA GLY A 382 -24.71 -0.89 -41.34
C GLY A 382 -24.57 -2.07 -40.37
N GLY A 383 -24.03 -1.83 -39.17
CA GLY A 383 -23.76 -2.86 -38.16
C GLY A 383 -22.38 -3.53 -38.26
N THR A 384 -21.67 -3.35 -39.38
CA THR A 384 -20.27 -3.78 -39.52
C THR A 384 -19.37 -2.78 -38.82
N VAL A 385 -18.53 -3.29 -37.91
CA VAL A 385 -17.55 -2.49 -37.18
C VAL A 385 -16.18 -2.73 -37.79
N THR A 386 -15.56 -1.68 -38.30
CA THR A 386 -14.20 -1.72 -38.85
C THR A 386 -13.28 -0.79 -38.09
N VAL A 387 -11.99 -1.11 -38.09
CA VAL A 387 -10.94 -0.25 -37.54
C VAL A 387 -9.86 -0.02 -38.57
N ARG A 388 -9.24 1.15 -38.50
CA ARG A 388 -8.13 1.54 -39.38
C ARG A 388 -6.85 1.71 -38.57
N GLU A 389 -5.79 1.06 -39.00
CA GLU A 389 -4.44 1.31 -38.51
C GLU A 389 -3.62 2.01 -39.59
N VAL A 390 -2.88 3.05 -39.21
CA VAL A 390 -1.96 3.78 -40.08
C VAL A 390 -0.56 3.64 -39.49
N LYS A 391 0.35 2.99 -40.22
CA LYS A 391 1.76 2.82 -39.83
C LYS A 391 2.63 3.66 -40.74
N LYS A 392 3.69 4.26 -40.20
CA LYS A 392 4.75 4.86 -41.02
C LYS A 392 5.80 3.81 -41.36
N VAL A 393 6.01 3.57 -42.65
CA VAL A 393 7.09 2.73 -43.19
C VAL A 393 7.82 3.56 -44.24
N ASP A 394 9.11 3.83 -44.03
CA ASP A 394 9.93 4.69 -44.91
C ASP A 394 9.26 6.05 -45.20
N ASP A 395 8.78 6.72 -44.15
CA ASP A 395 8.04 8.00 -44.19
C ASP A 395 6.73 7.99 -45.00
N LYS A 396 6.24 6.81 -45.39
CA LYS A 396 4.95 6.63 -46.07
C LYS A 396 3.92 6.00 -45.14
N ASP A 397 2.68 6.46 -45.27
CA ASP A 397 1.55 5.87 -44.56
C ASP A 397 1.14 4.55 -45.22
N VAL A 398 1.28 3.47 -44.46
CA VAL A 398 0.73 2.15 -44.77
C VAL A 398 -0.56 2.01 -43.99
N VAL A 399 -1.67 1.95 -44.71
CA VAL A 399 -3.02 1.87 -44.14
C VAL A 399 -3.51 0.43 -44.17
N LYS A 400 -4.06 -0.04 -43.06
CA LYS A 400 -4.68 -1.35 -42.97
C LYS A 400 -6.02 -1.26 -42.26
N ASP A 401 -7.05 -1.79 -42.92
CA ASP A 401 -8.40 -1.85 -42.39
C ASP A 401 -8.69 -3.27 -41.91
N TYR A 402 -9.29 -3.39 -40.73
CA TYR A 402 -9.69 -4.65 -40.13
C TYR A 402 -11.19 -4.63 -39.87
N THR A 403 -11.86 -5.75 -40.14
CA THR A 403 -13.25 -5.95 -39.70
C THR A 403 -13.25 -6.65 -38.36
N LEU A 404 -13.91 -6.06 -37.37
CA LEU A 404 -14.02 -6.63 -36.03
C LEU A 404 -15.15 -7.66 -35.97
N LYS A 405 -14.95 -8.71 -35.19
CA LYS A 405 -15.99 -9.70 -34.87
C LYS A 405 -16.52 -9.45 -33.47
N ALA A 406 -17.84 -9.34 -33.31
CA ALA A 406 -18.44 -9.19 -31.99
C ALA A 406 -18.17 -10.42 -31.12
N VAL A 407 -17.68 -10.19 -29.89
CA VAL A 407 -17.56 -11.22 -28.85
C VAL A 407 -18.77 -11.09 -27.91
N ASN A 408 -19.03 -9.88 -27.41
CA ASN A 408 -20.26 -9.52 -26.71
C ASN A 408 -20.70 -8.11 -27.15
N ALA A 409 -21.67 -8.05 -28.06
CA ALA A 409 -22.15 -6.79 -28.62
C ALA A 409 -22.77 -5.86 -27.56
N ALA A 410 -23.44 -6.42 -26.53
CA ALA A 410 -24.05 -5.63 -25.45
C ALA A 410 -22.99 -4.93 -24.58
N GLN A 411 -21.85 -5.57 -24.36
CA GLN A 411 -20.70 -4.99 -23.65
C GLN A 411 -19.72 -4.27 -24.58
N GLN A 412 -20.03 -4.23 -25.88
CA GLN A 412 -19.17 -3.71 -26.94
C GLN A 412 -17.73 -4.29 -26.89
N THR A 413 -17.63 -5.59 -26.65
CA THR A 413 -16.37 -6.34 -26.75
C THR A 413 -16.29 -7.05 -28.11
N TYR A 414 -15.10 -7.00 -28.71
CA TYR A 414 -14.86 -7.47 -30.07
C TYR A 414 -13.49 -8.14 -30.16
N SER A 415 -13.30 -8.95 -31.19
CA SER A 415 -12.02 -9.52 -31.57
C SER A 415 -11.54 -9.01 -32.92
N ILE A 416 -10.22 -8.92 -33.07
CA ILE A 416 -9.51 -8.53 -34.29
C ILE A 416 -8.59 -9.66 -34.72
N ALA A 417 -8.77 -10.17 -35.94
CA ALA A 417 -7.77 -11.03 -36.58
C ALA A 417 -6.67 -10.12 -37.14
N TYR A 418 -5.54 -10.08 -36.44
CA TYR A 418 -4.47 -9.12 -36.71
C TYR A 418 -3.43 -9.68 -37.67
N GLU A 419 -2.60 -8.81 -38.22
CA GLU A 419 -1.71 -9.18 -39.33
C GLU A 419 -0.54 -10.08 -38.97
N ASP A 420 -0.25 -10.22 -37.68
CA ASP A 420 0.73 -11.17 -37.15
C ASP A 420 0.19 -12.60 -37.04
N GLY A 421 -1.02 -12.85 -37.56
CA GLY A 421 -1.70 -14.13 -37.51
C GLY A 421 -2.38 -14.43 -36.18
N LYS A 422 -2.31 -13.53 -35.20
CA LYS A 422 -2.96 -13.69 -33.90
C LYS A 422 -4.32 -13.00 -33.87
N THR A 423 -5.17 -13.47 -32.97
CA THR A 423 -6.45 -12.80 -32.65
C THR A 423 -6.31 -12.11 -31.30
N TYR A 424 -6.71 -10.84 -31.24
CA TYR A 424 -6.75 -10.07 -30.00
C TYR A 424 -8.18 -9.69 -29.66
N GLU A 425 -8.50 -9.63 -28.37
CA GLU A 425 -9.78 -9.14 -27.88
C GLU A 425 -9.62 -7.74 -27.29
N GLY A 426 -10.68 -6.97 -27.37
CA GLY A 426 -10.69 -5.58 -26.92
C GLY A 426 -12.10 -5.02 -26.81
N VAL A 427 -12.16 -3.71 -26.60
CA VAL A 427 -13.41 -2.99 -26.35
C VAL A 427 -13.54 -1.77 -27.26
N ILE A 428 -14.77 -1.47 -27.66
CA ILE A 428 -15.09 -0.16 -28.24
C ILE A 428 -15.26 0.83 -27.10
N ASP A 429 -14.46 1.89 -27.10
CA ASP A 429 -14.37 2.89 -26.04
C ASP A 429 -14.08 4.27 -26.64
N TYR A 430 -14.00 5.30 -25.80
CA TYR A 430 -13.39 6.56 -26.19
C TYR A 430 -11.87 6.50 -26.08
N TYR A 431 -11.21 7.30 -26.91
CA TYR A 431 -9.76 7.43 -26.89
C TYR A 431 -9.33 7.92 -25.50
N ILE A 432 -8.57 7.10 -24.80
CA ILE A 432 -7.96 7.47 -23.53
C ILE A 432 -6.64 8.15 -23.83
N SER A 433 -6.44 9.33 -23.24
CA SER A 433 -5.20 10.09 -23.36
C SER A 433 -4.02 9.22 -22.94
N LEU A 434 -2.93 9.36 -23.67
CA LEU A 434 -1.72 8.60 -23.45
C LEU A 434 -0.68 9.49 -22.79
N ASN A 435 0.00 8.95 -21.77
CA ASN A 435 1.27 9.49 -21.32
C ASN A 435 2.37 8.56 -21.83
N ARG A 436 3.21 9.07 -22.73
CA ARG A 436 4.05 8.26 -23.62
C ARG A 436 3.17 7.29 -24.42
N ALA A 437 3.27 5.98 -24.16
CA ALA A 437 2.50 4.93 -24.84
C ALA A 437 1.40 4.32 -23.96
N TYR A 438 1.19 4.84 -22.75
CA TYR A 438 0.38 4.18 -21.73
C TYR A 438 -0.94 4.94 -21.48
N PRO A 439 -2.10 4.26 -21.53
CA PRO A 439 -3.39 4.87 -21.26
C PRO A 439 -3.49 5.31 -19.81
N GLN A 440 -3.92 6.55 -19.62
CA GLN A 440 -4.05 7.18 -18.31
C GLN A 440 -5.32 6.70 -17.59
N PHE A 441 -5.24 5.51 -17.00
CA PHE A 441 -6.20 5.02 -16.01
C PHE A 441 -5.81 5.52 -14.62
N TYR A 442 -6.19 6.76 -14.29
CA TYR A 442 -5.87 7.31 -12.98
C TYR A 442 -6.48 6.46 -11.87
N ILE A 443 -5.74 6.35 -10.77
CA ILE A 443 -6.19 5.68 -9.55
C ILE A 443 -6.52 6.79 -8.55
N VAL A 444 -7.79 6.89 -8.15
CA VAL A 444 -8.27 7.96 -7.25
C VAL A 444 -8.53 7.47 -5.82
N LYS A 445 -8.24 6.19 -5.53
CA LYS A 445 -8.42 5.58 -4.20
C LYS A 445 -7.63 6.28 -3.09
N CYS A 446 -6.54 6.94 -3.45
CA CYS A 446 -5.64 7.64 -2.54
C CYS A 446 -5.77 9.17 -2.67
N SER A 447 -6.96 9.67 -2.99
CA SER A 447 -7.23 11.10 -3.24
C SER A 447 -8.64 11.47 -2.76
N ARG A 448 -8.91 12.78 -2.70
CA ARG A 448 -10.19 13.42 -2.41
C ARG A 448 -10.72 13.26 -0.98
N GLU A 449 -9.87 13.00 0.02
CA GLU A 449 -10.32 12.89 1.41
C GLU A 449 -10.91 14.23 1.91
N GLY A 450 -12.24 14.31 2.04
CA GLY A 450 -12.96 15.47 2.56
C GLY A 450 -12.99 16.72 1.66
N GLU A 451 -12.23 16.76 0.57
CA GLU A 451 -12.11 17.90 -0.36
C GLU A 451 -11.60 17.43 -1.74
N GLU A 452 -11.74 18.24 -2.79
CA GLU A 452 -11.23 17.93 -4.14
C GLU A 452 -9.71 18.17 -4.25
N SER A 453 -8.93 17.36 -3.53
CA SER A 453 -7.46 17.42 -3.52
C SER A 453 -6.82 16.03 -3.57
N GLN A 454 -5.49 15.98 -3.45
CA GLN A 454 -4.75 14.73 -3.29
C GLN A 454 -4.60 14.30 -1.82
N LEU A 455 -5.34 14.93 -0.90
CA LEU A 455 -5.35 14.55 0.51
C LEU A 455 -5.81 13.10 0.67
N HIS A 456 -5.05 12.35 1.46
CA HIS A 456 -5.32 10.95 1.77
C HIS A 456 -4.59 10.53 3.03
N SER A 457 -5.33 9.94 3.96
CA SER A 457 -4.83 9.26 5.15
C SER A 457 -4.66 7.76 4.84
N PRO A 458 -3.43 7.23 4.80
CA PRO A 458 -3.20 5.82 4.55
C PRO A 458 -3.93 4.93 5.56
N VAL A 459 -4.81 4.07 5.05
CA VAL A 459 -5.56 3.12 5.86
C VAL A 459 -4.65 1.95 6.19
N ILE A 460 -4.42 1.73 7.48
CA ILE A 460 -3.61 0.62 7.96
C ILE A 460 -4.46 -0.62 8.17
N SER A 461 -5.67 -0.49 8.68
CA SER A 461 -6.62 -1.61 8.82
C SER A 461 -8.06 -1.13 8.70
N ARG A 462 -8.91 -1.99 8.12
CA ARG A 462 -10.35 -1.75 7.95
C ARG A 462 -11.13 -3.06 7.92
N LEU A 463 -12.43 -2.98 8.21
CA LEU A 463 -13.25 -4.16 8.43
C LEU A 463 -13.30 -5.11 7.21
N GLY A 464 -13.33 -4.58 5.99
CA GLY A 464 -13.33 -5.41 4.77
C GLY A 464 -12.12 -6.34 4.66
N GLU A 465 -10.94 -5.89 5.13
CA GLU A 465 -9.76 -6.73 5.23
C GLU A 465 -9.91 -7.82 6.29
N ILE A 466 -10.51 -7.50 7.44
CA ILE A 466 -10.65 -8.45 8.55
C ILE A 466 -11.54 -9.64 8.18
N TYR A 467 -12.61 -9.39 7.42
CA TYR A 467 -13.40 -10.47 6.81
C TYR A 467 -12.54 -11.34 5.89
N LEU A 468 -11.69 -10.76 5.06
CA LEU A 468 -10.83 -11.52 4.15
C LEU A 468 -9.67 -12.23 4.86
N ASN A 469 -9.16 -11.68 5.97
CA ASN A 469 -8.19 -12.36 6.83
C ASN A 469 -8.84 -13.60 7.45
N ARG A 470 -10.07 -13.47 7.98
CA ARG A 470 -10.84 -14.60 8.52
C ARG A 470 -11.18 -15.62 7.43
N ALA A 471 -11.58 -15.19 6.23
CA ALA A 471 -11.88 -16.07 5.11
C ALA A 471 -10.68 -16.94 4.72
N GLU A 472 -9.51 -16.32 4.54
CA GLU A 472 -8.27 -17.03 4.21
C GLU A 472 -7.86 -18.00 5.31
N ALA A 473 -7.88 -17.55 6.56
CA ALA A 473 -7.51 -18.39 7.70
C ALA A 473 -8.47 -19.58 7.88
N GLN A 474 -9.79 -19.38 7.71
CA GLN A 474 -10.77 -20.46 7.72
C GLN A 474 -10.54 -21.46 6.60
N ALA A 475 -10.20 -21.00 5.38
CA ALA A 475 -9.87 -21.89 4.27
C ALA A 475 -8.60 -22.72 4.55
N LYS A 476 -7.58 -22.13 5.18
CA LYS A 476 -6.37 -22.86 5.64
C LYS A 476 -6.65 -23.88 6.73
N LEU A 477 -7.73 -23.70 7.49
CA LEU A 477 -8.24 -24.69 8.47
C LEU A 477 -9.16 -25.75 7.83
N GLY A 478 -9.45 -25.67 6.53
CA GLY A 478 -10.40 -26.56 5.85
C GLY A 478 -11.89 -26.19 6.08
N ASN A 479 -12.17 -25.07 6.73
CA ASN A 479 -13.52 -24.60 7.06
C ASN A 479 -14.12 -23.78 5.90
N TYR A 480 -14.25 -24.39 4.72
CA TYR A 480 -14.62 -23.68 3.50
C TYR A 480 -15.99 -23.02 3.52
N GLY A 481 -16.96 -23.58 4.26
CA GLY A 481 -18.29 -22.95 4.41
C GLY A 481 -18.23 -21.59 5.13
N ALA A 482 -17.44 -21.51 6.21
CA ALA A 482 -17.22 -20.25 6.93
C ALA A 482 -16.43 -19.25 6.07
N ALA A 483 -15.37 -19.74 5.40
CA ALA A 483 -14.58 -18.92 4.48
C ALA A 483 -15.43 -18.35 3.32
N LEU A 484 -16.33 -19.14 2.74
CA LEU A 484 -17.23 -18.71 1.69
C LEU A 484 -18.19 -17.61 2.16
N ASN A 485 -18.71 -17.70 3.39
CA ASN A 485 -19.59 -16.68 3.94
C ASN A 485 -18.89 -15.32 4.07
N ASP A 486 -17.66 -15.30 4.59
CA ASP A 486 -16.86 -14.07 4.71
C ASP A 486 -16.49 -13.51 3.34
N LEU A 487 -16.06 -14.38 2.42
CA LEU A 487 -15.74 -14.01 1.04
C LEU A 487 -16.95 -13.38 0.33
N ASN A 488 -18.12 -14.01 0.45
CA ASN A 488 -19.35 -13.53 -0.17
C ASN A 488 -19.90 -12.26 0.49
N THR A 489 -19.60 -12.02 1.77
CA THR A 489 -19.95 -10.76 2.44
C THR A 489 -19.30 -9.57 1.74
N ILE A 490 -18.00 -9.67 1.44
CA ILE A 490 -17.26 -8.62 0.72
C ILE A 490 -17.65 -8.56 -0.75
N ARG A 491 -17.76 -9.72 -1.41
CA ARG A 491 -18.03 -9.79 -2.84
C ARG A 491 -19.41 -9.26 -3.21
N ASN A 492 -20.45 -9.60 -2.43
CA ASN A 492 -21.82 -9.13 -2.68
C ASN A 492 -21.99 -7.63 -2.44
N ARG A 493 -21.18 -7.02 -1.56
CA ARG A 493 -21.15 -5.56 -1.41
C ARG A 493 -20.65 -4.89 -2.70
N SER A 494 -19.65 -5.47 -3.35
CA SER A 494 -19.02 -4.88 -4.55
C SER A 494 -19.77 -5.19 -5.84
N ILE A 495 -20.25 -6.42 -6.00
CA ILE A 495 -20.89 -6.94 -7.21
C ILE A 495 -22.30 -7.44 -6.84
N VAL A 496 -23.33 -6.87 -7.48
CA VAL A 496 -24.73 -7.25 -7.23
C VAL A 496 -24.93 -8.72 -7.60
N ASN A 497 -25.36 -9.54 -6.64
CA ASN A 497 -25.49 -11.00 -6.78
C ASN A 497 -24.17 -11.69 -7.22
N GLY A 498 -23.01 -11.13 -6.84
CA GLY A 498 -21.70 -11.59 -7.28
C GLY A 498 -21.11 -12.76 -6.48
N GLY A 499 -21.77 -13.20 -5.40
CA GLY A 499 -21.28 -14.25 -4.51
C GLY A 499 -20.94 -15.56 -5.24
N TYR A 500 -19.87 -16.21 -4.80
CA TYR A 500 -19.50 -17.54 -5.29
C TYR A 500 -20.46 -18.60 -4.76
N THR A 501 -20.72 -19.62 -5.58
CA THR A 501 -21.64 -20.71 -5.25
C THR A 501 -21.03 -21.74 -4.30
N SER A 502 -19.72 -21.97 -4.40
CA SER A 502 -19.00 -22.92 -3.57
C SER A 502 -17.55 -22.50 -3.37
N LEU A 503 -16.96 -23.02 -2.31
CA LEU A 503 -15.54 -22.91 -2.01
C LEU A 503 -15.06 -24.27 -1.50
N ASP A 504 -13.89 -24.70 -1.94
CA ASP A 504 -13.26 -25.97 -1.55
C ASP A 504 -11.73 -25.88 -1.71
N ALA A 505 -11.03 -26.97 -1.38
CA ALA A 505 -9.57 -27.03 -1.44
C ALA A 505 -8.97 -26.69 -2.81
N ASN A 506 -9.69 -26.91 -3.92
CA ASN A 506 -9.18 -26.70 -5.27
C ASN A 506 -9.30 -25.25 -5.75
N ASN A 507 -10.26 -24.48 -5.21
CA ASN A 507 -10.53 -23.12 -5.67
C ASN A 507 -10.30 -22.04 -4.59
N ALA A 508 -10.18 -22.41 -3.31
CA ALA A 508 -10.12 -21.45 -2.22
C ALA A 508 -9.00 -20.43 -2.38
N SER A 509 -7.78 -20.88 -2.67
CA SER A 509 -6.63 -19.98 -2.87
C SER A 509 -6.88 -18.97 -3.98
N LYS A 510 -7.34 -19.44 -5.14
CA LYS A 510 -7.60 -18.60 -6.31
C LYS A 510 -8.71 -17.57 -6.06
N LEU A 511 -9.81 -17.98 -5.43
CA LEU A 511 -10.97 -17.09 -5.24
C LEU A 511 -10.75 -16.09 -4.10
N ILE A 512 -10.14 -16.51 -2.99
CA ILE A 512 -9.84 -15.62 -1.88
C ILE A 512 -8.74 -14.62 -2.27
N ASP A 513 -7.63 -15.08 -2.87
CA ASP A 513 -6.53 -14.19 -3.25
C ASP A 513 -6.97 -13.17 -4.33
N LYS A 514 -7.88 -13.57 -5.22
CA LYS A 514 -8.54 -12.66 -6.16
C LYS A 514 -9.36 -11.60 -5.46
N GLU A 515 -10.22 -11.98 -4.53
CA GLU A 515 -11.07 -11.02 -3.82
C GLU A 515 -10.23 -10.08 -2.96
N ARG A 516 -9.14 -10.58 -2.34
CA ARG A 516 -8.14 -9.77 -1.65
C ARG A 516 -7.47 -8.77 -2.59
N GLN A 517 -7.05 -9.20 -3.77
CA GLN A 517 -6.45 -8.31 -4.77
C GLN A 517 -7.40 -7.18 -5.17
N LEU A 518 -8.67 -7.50 -5.44
CA LEU A 518 -9.68 -6.52 -5.80
C LEU A 518 -9.97 -5.56 -4.64
N GLU A 519 -10.17 -6.10 -3.44
CA GLU A 519 -10.59 -5.34 -2.27
C GLU A 519 -9.48 -4.40 -1.76
N LEU A 520 -8.26 -4.92 -1.67
CA LEU A 520 -7.10 -4.26 -1.06
C LEU A 520 -6.18 -3.60 -2.10
N ALA A 521 -6.58 -3.52 -3.38
CA ALA A 521 -5.80 -2.81 -4.39
C ALA A 521 -5.46 -1.39 -3.93
N PHE A 522 -4.20 -0.99 -4.12
CA PHE A 522 -3.69 0.32 -3.73
C PHE A 522 -3.73 0.56 -2.20
N GLN A 523 -3.52 -0.50 -1.41
CA GLN A 523 -3.40 -0.43 0.06
C GLN A 523 -2.13 -1.13 0.59
N ALA A 524 -1.15 -1.36 -0.28
CA ALA A 524 0.20 -1.84 0.02
C ALA A 524 0.32 -3.32 0.43
N GLU A 525 -0.67 -4.14 0.11
CA GLU A 525 -0.69 -5.55 0.54
C GLU A 525 -0.37 -6.54 -0.58
N ARG A 526 -0.59 -6.19 -1.86
CA ARG A 526 -0.67 -7.15 -2.96
C ARG A 526 0.56 -8.06 -3.12
N SER A 527 1.76 -7.50 -3.15
CA SER A 527 2.99 -8.28 -3.31
C SER A 527 3.23 -9.22 -2.12
N TYR A 528 2.99 -8.73 -0.90
CA TYR A 528 3.12 -9.52 0.32
C TYR A 528 2.10 -10.66 0.39
N ASP A 529 0.86 -10.42 -0.05
CA ASP A 529 -0.18 -11.45 -0.09
C ASP A 529 0.24 -12.61 -1.00
N VAL A 530 0.78 -12.32 -2.19
CA VAL A 530 1.28 -13.33 -3.14
C VAL A 530 2.44 -14.13 -2.53
N PHE A 531 3.47 -13.43 -2.04
CA PHE A 531 4.68 -14.11 -1.58
C PHE A 531 4.49 -14.88 -0.27
N ARG A 532 3.67 -14.40 0.67
CA ARG A 532 3.40 -15.12 1.93
C ARG A 532 2.58 -16.40 1.72
N ASN A 533 1.83 -16.48 0.63
CA ASN A 533 1.13 -17.70 0.22
C ASN A 533 1.97 -18.63 -0.67
N GLY A 534 3.24 -18.28 -0.93
CA GLY A 534 4.16 -19.11 -1.69
C GLY A 534 3.80 -19.21 -3.17
N GLU A 535 3.17 -18.18 -3.71
CA GLU A 535 2.82 -18.09 -5.12
C GLU A 535 3.78 -17.15 -5.86
N PRO A 536 4.07 -17.40 -7.15
CA PRO A 536 4.87 -16.50 -7.96
C PRO A 536 4.07 -15.25 -8.35
N LEU A 537 4.75 -14.11 -8.39
CA LEU A 537 4.14 -12.87 -8.86
C LEU A 537 4.28 -12.74 -10.38
N ASN A 538 3.17 -12.94 -11.09
CA ASN A 538 3.09 -12.77 -12.54
C ASN A 538 2.78 -11.32 -12.93
N ARG A 539 3.62 -10.73 -13.79
CA ARG A 539 3.51 -9.32 -14.22
C ARG A 539 3.41 -9.16 -15.74
N THR A 540 2.73 -10.12 -16.37
CA THR A 540 2.48 -10.17 -17.81
C THR A 540 1.36 -9.20 -18.21
N TYR A 541 1.75 -7.94 -18.33
CA TYR A 541 0.93 -6.85 -18.83
C TYR A 541 1.82 -5.75 -19.41
N PRO A 542 1.31 -4.87 -20.30
CA PRO A 542 2.11 -3.80 -20.87
C PRO A 542 2.63 -2.86 -19.79
N GLY A 543 3.94 -2.60 -19.84
CA GLY A 543 4.64 -1.72 -18.91
C GLY A 543 6.15 -1.78 -19.07
N PRO A 544 6.89 -0.91 -18.36
CA PRO A 544 8.35 -0.85 -18.45
C PRO A 544 9.07 -1.92 -17.63
N GLN A 545 8.36 -2.70 -16.81
CA GLN A 545 8.90 -3.87 -16.15
C GLN A 545 9.23 -4.98 -17.16
N LYS A 546 9.98 -6.00 -16.72
CA LYS A 546 10.17 -7.23 -17.50
C LYS A 546 8.88 -8.05 -17.52
N GLN A 547 8.08 -7.87 -18.55
CA GLN A 547 6.67 -8.31 -18.59
C GLN A 547 6.50 -9.84 -18.51
N PHE A 548 7.46 -10.62 -18.98
CA PHE A 548 7.39 -12.09 -19.00
C PHE A 548 8.32 -12.75 -17.97
N GLU A 549 8.77 -11.99 -16.97
CA GLU A 549 9.50 -12.54 -15.82
C GLU A 549 8.56 -12.68 -14.63
N ASP A 550 8.36 -13.93 -14.18
CA ASP A 550 7.69 -14.22 -12.92
C ASP A 550 8.70 -14.14 -11.77
N ILE A 551 8.31 -13.48 -10.68
CA ILE A 551 9.13 -13.45 -9.46
C ILE A 551 8.70 -14.59 -8.56
N ALA A 552 9.58 -15.57 -8.38
CA ALA A 552 9.34 -16.70 -7.48
C ALA A 552 9.27 -16.21 -6.01
N PRO A 553 8.44 -16.84 -5.15
CA PRO A 553 8.30 -16.45 -3.74
C PRO A 553 9.57 -16.70 -2.91
N THR A 554 10.49 -17.53 -3.40
CA THR A 554 11.79 -17.79 -2.78
C THR A 554 12.90 -16.88 -3.30
N ASP A 555 12.63 -16.07 -4.33
CA ASP A 555 13.61 -15.19 -4.95
C ASP A 555 14.22 -14.21 -3.92
N PHE A 556 15.53 -13.96 -3.96
CA PHE A 556 16.24 -13.03 -3.08
C PHE A 556 15.66 -11.62 -3.17
N ARG A 557 15.12 -11.24 -4.34
CA ARG A 557 14.48 -9.95 -4.59
C ARG A 557 13.07 -9.84 -3.99
N VAL A 558 12.52 -10.89 -3.37
CA VAL A 558 11.28 -10.77 -2.58
C VAL A 558 11.53 -9.84 -1.39
N THR A 559 12.68 -9.99 -0.73
CA THR A 559 13.12 -9.11 0.35
C THR A 559 13.80 -7.85 -0.18
N TYR A 560 13.64 -6.73 0.52
CA TYR A 560 14.38 -5.50 0.25
C TYR A 560 15.77 -5.58 0.89
N PHE A 561 16.76 -4.89 0.34
CA PHE A 561 18.07 -4.78 0.98
C PHE A 561 17.98 -3.89 2.22
N ILE A 562 18.77 -4.19 3.25
CA ILE A 562 19.01 -3.21 4.31
C ILE A 562 19.68 -1.98 3.66
N PRO A 563 19.20 -0.75 3.90
CA PRO A 563 19.82 0.44 3.33
C PRO A 563 21.32 0.52 3.66
N GLN A 564 22.13 0.91 2.68
CA GLN A 564 23.58 0.95 2.88
C GLN A 564 23.99 1.98 3.95
N ASP A 565 23.34 3.14 3.99
CA ASP A 565 23.64 4.17 5.01
C ASP A 565 23.25 3.70 6.41
N ALA A 566 22.16 2.93 6.54
CA ALA A 566 21.81 2.27 7.79
C ALA A 566 22.91 1.29 8.24
N ILE A 567 23.48 0.48 7.35
CA ILE A 567 24.61 -0.42 7.68
C ILE A 567 25.83 0.40 8.09
N ASN A 568 26.18 1.44 7.33
CA ASN A 568 27.38 2.24 7.57
C ASN A 568 27.34 3.00 8.91
N SER A 569 26.15 3.43 9.33
CA SER A 569 25.93 4.18 10.57
C SER A 569 25.56 3.30 11.76
N TYR A 570 25.34 1.99 11.55
CA TYR A 570 24.91 1.09 12.61
C TYR A 570 26.03 0.89 13.62
N PRO A 571 25.80 1.15 14.90
CA PRO A 571 26.83 1.00 15.93
C PRO A 571 26.88 -0.48 16.35
N GLY A 572 27.44 -1.32 15.49
CA GLY A 572 27.48 -2.78 15.66
C GLY A 572 27.54 -3.50 14.30
N LYS A 573 27.23 -4.80 14.29
CA LYS A 573 27.10 -5.54 13.03
C LYS A 573 25.66 -5.44 12.53
N LEU A 574 25.47 -5.07 11.26
CA LEU A 574 24.17 -5.12 10.59
C LEU A 574 24.26 -5.93 9.29
N THR A 575 23.76 -7.17 9.32
CA THR A 575 23.91 -8.10 8.19
C THR A 575 22.95 -7.77 7.04
N GLN A 576 23.50 -7.64 5.82
CA GLN A 576 22.75 -7.44 4.59
C GLN A 576 21.96 -8.69 4.17
N ASN A 577 20.83 -8.50 3.46
CA ASN A 577 20.11 -9.59 2.81
C ASN A 577 20.87 -10.18 1.60
N PRO A 578 20.63 -11.45 1.24
CA PRO A 578 21.30 -12.08 0.10
C PRO A 578 21.12 -11.33 -1.22
N THR A 579 22.18 -11.27 -2.03
CA THR A 579 22.18 -10.67 -3.38
C THR A 579 21.96 -11.68 -4.50
N SER A 580 21.79 -12.96 -4.15
CA SER A 580 21.45 -14.07 -5.03
C SER A 580 20.66 -15.13 -4.25
N ASN A 581 20.00 -16.03 -4.98
CA ASN A 581 19.31 -17.19 -4.40
C ASN A 581 20.27 -18.23 -3.85
#